data_AF-A0A917RIM6-F1
#
_entry.id   AF-A0A917RIM6-F1
#
_cell.length_a   1.000
_cell.length_b   1.000
_cell.length_c   1.000
_cell.angle_alpha   90.00
_cell.angle_beta   90.00
_cell.angle_gamma   90.00
#
_symmetry.space_group_name_H-M   'P 1'
#
loop_
_entity.id
_entity.type
_entity.pdbx_description
1 polymer ?
#
loop_
_entity_poly.entity_id
_entity_poly.type
_entity_poly.pdbx_seq_one_letter_code
_entity_poly.pdbx_strand_id
1 'polypeptide(L)'
;MLKTLAIGAVASALVFGSFSSAYAHPYPGVSRPGSTGVHSPAGKDDSVAQLPFADREFLRASAFDDETRQLQDAAIALAHAQCEYLGTSGNTAANRSYLAEEARPFVEYPYMFLEAAVRVYCPQYTVMS
;
A
#
# COMPACT_ATOMS: atom_id res chain seq x y z
N MET A 1 51.89 -9.70 14.25
CA MET A 1 51.90 -8.25 13.97
C MET A 1 51.89 -8.13 12.45
N LEU A 2 50.97 -7.52 11.72
CA LEU A 2 49.99 -6.46 11.95
C LEU A 2 48.87 -6.65 10.89
N LYS A 3 47.59 -6.51 11.27
CA LYS A 3 46.41 -6.53 10.38
C LYS A 3 46.24 -5.17 9.71
N THR A 4 46.01 -5.12 8.40
CA THR A 4 45.55 -3.90 7.70
C THR A 4 44.24 -4.19 6.95
N LEU A 5 43.15 -3.70 7.53
CA LEU A 5 41.84 -3.54 6.89
C LEU A 5 41.85 -2.20 6.15
N ALA A 6 41.66 -2.22 4.83
CA ALA A 6 41.37 -1.03 4.04
C ALA A 6 39.86 -0.96 3.82
N ILE A 7 39.20 -0.09 4.57
CA ILE A 7 37.77 0.23 4.43
C ILE A 7 37.69 1.38 3.42
N GLY A 8 37.26 1.08 2.20
CA GLY A 8 36.96 2.08 1.17
C GLY A 8 35.58 2.68 1.42
N ALA A 9 35.53 3.95 1.82
CA ALA A 9 34.29 4.70 1.93
C ALA A 9 33.83 5.15 0.53
N VAL A 10 32.74 4.57 0.03
CA VAL A 10 32.06 5.05 -1.18
C VAL A 10 31.04 6.09 -0.73
N ALA A 11 31.34 7.37 -0.97
CA ALA A 11 30.42 8.46 -0.72
C ALA A 11 29.44 8.59 -1.89
N SER A 12 28.23 8.05 -1.73
CA SER A 12 27.12 8.27 -2.66
C SER A 12 26.50 9.64 -2.39
N ALA A 13 26.72 10.59 -3.32
CA ALA A 13 26.07 11.90 -3.29
C ALA A 13 24.58 11.75 -3.68
N LEU A 14 23.68 11.90 -2.71
CA LEU A 14 22.23 11.96 -2.95
C LEU A 14 21.87 13.39 -3.40
N VAL A 15 21.56 13.54 -4.68
CA VAL A 15 20.94 14.76 -5.22
C VAL A 15 19.45 14.69 -4.89
N PHE A 16 19.02 15.49 -3.93
CA PHE A 16 17.60 15.66 -3.60
C PHE A 16 16.96 16.59 -4.65
N GLY A 17 16.13 16.02 -5.52
CA GLY A 17 15.31 16.76 -6.46
C GLY A 17 14.21 17.54 -5.74
N SER A 18 14.08 18.80 -6.10
CA SER A 18 13.17 19.81 -5.55
C SER A 18 11.70 19.38 -5.59
N PHE A 19 11.02 19.45 -4.46
CA PHE A 19 9.56 19.37 -4.36
C PHE A 19 8.96 20.75 -4.56
N SER A 20 8.08 20.89 -5.56
CA SER A 20 7.25 22.08 -5.75
C SER A 20 6.23 22.16 -4.61
N SER A 21 6.39 23.16 -3.75
CA SER A 21 5.42 23.54 -2.72
C SER A 21 4.20 24.20 -3.37
N ALA A 22 3.12 23.44 -3.54
CA ALA A 22 1.80 24.01 -3.78
C ALA A 22 1.23 24.50 -2.44
N TYR A 23 1.21 25.82 -2.27
CA TYR A 23 0.44 26.49 -1.21
C TYR A 23 -1.06 26.27 -1.46
N ALA A 24 -1.76 25.65 -0.51
CA ALA A 24 -3.21 25.72 -0.43
C ALA A 24 -3.62 26.15 0.99
N HIS A 25 -4.49 27.16 1.03
CA HIS A 25 -4.97 27.94 2.17
C HIS A 25 -5.52 27.12 3.36
N PRO A 26 -5.47 27.66 4.60
CA PRO A 26 -6.20 27.13 5.73
C PRO A 26 -7.67 27.57 5.65
N TYR A 27 -8.60 26.63 5.61
CA TYR A 27 -10.02 26.89 5.84
C TYR A 27 -10.45 26.16 7.12
N PRO A 28 -10.97 26.85 8.15
CA PRO A 28 -11.53 26.20 9.31
C PRO A 28 -12.96 25.78 8.97
N GLY A 29 -13.16 24.50 8.74
CA GLY A 29 -14.47 23.92 8.47
C GLY A 29 -14.54 22.50 8.98
N VAL A 30 -14.87 22.35 10.27
CA VAL A 30 -15.37 21.09 10.80
C VAL A 30 -16.62 20.71 10.00
N SER A 31 -16.53 19.64 9.21
CA SER A 31 -17.69 18.91 8.70
C SER A 31 -17.26 17.49 8.36
N ARG A 32 -17.67 16.56 9.21
CA ARG A 32 -17.67 15.12 9.00
C ARG A 32 -18.32 14.81 7.64
N PRO A 33 -17.68 14.05 6.73
CA PRO A 33 -18.37 13.57 5.55
C PRO A 33 -19.39 12.54 5.99
N GLY A 34 -20.67 12.93 6.03
CA GLY A 34 -21.75 11.98 5.85
C GLY A 34 -21.61 11.39 4.45
N SER A 35 -21.66 10.06 4.37
CA SER A 35 -21.72 9.30 3.12
C SER A 35 -22.78 9.89 2.20
N THR A 36 -22.33 10.63 1.19
CA THR A 36 -23.16 11.06 0.06
C THR A 36 -22.50 10.46 -1.16
N GLY A 37 -23.08 9.36 -1.63
CA GLY A 37 -22.63 8.66 -2.82
C GLY A 37 -22.58 9.61 -4.01
N VAL A 38 -21.37 9.99 -4.39
CA VAL A 38 -21.11 10.70 -5.64
C VAL A 38 -21.18 9.64 -6.73
N HIS A 39 -22.35 9.50 -7.36
CA HIS A 39 -22.48 8.82 -8.64
C HIS A 39 -21.59 9.55 -9.65
N SER A 40 -20.43 8.97 -9.96
CA SER A 40 -19.65 9.38 -11.11
C SER A 40 -20.44 9.06 -12.38
N PRO A 41 -20.53 9.99 -13.36
CA PRO A 41 -21.29 9.77 -14.57
C PRO A 41 -20.63 8.64 -15.37
N ALA A 42 -21.42 7.59 -15.61
CA ALA A 42 -21.05 6.41 -16.37
C ALA A 42 -20.42 6.76 -17.72
N GLY A 43 -19.24 6.21 -18.00
CA GLY A 43 -18.63 6.40 -19.31
C GLY A 43 -17.20 5.91 -19.51
N LYS A 44 -16.64 5.01 -18.70
CA LYS A 44 -15.39 4.32 -19.04
C LYS A 44 -15.11 3.06 -18.22
N ASP A 45 -15.92 2.03 -18.37
CA ASP A 45 -15.54 0.64 -18.05
C ASP A 45 -14.76 0.44 -16.72
N ASP A 46 -15.18 1.13 -15.66
CA ASP A 46 -14.53 1.09 -14.34
C ASP A 46 -14.85 -0.21 -13.59
N SER A 47 -15.14 -1.29 -14.33
CA SER A 47 -15.56 -2.55 -13.74
C SER A 47 -14.35 -3.28 -13.18
N VAL A 48 -14.44 -3.67 -11.90
CA VAL A 48 -13.55 -4.64 -11.25
C VAL A 48 -13.38 -5.91 -12.09
N ALA A 49 -14.38 -6.29 -12.89
CA ALA A 49 -14.31 -7.47 -13.76
C ALA A 49 -13.16 -7.43 -14.78
N GLN A 50 -12.64 -6.25 -15.11
CA GLN A 50 -11.53 -6.08 -16.05
C GLN A 50 -10.16 -6.26 -15.42
N LEU A 51 -10.08 -6.26 -14.09
CA LEU A 51 -8.82 -6.45 -13.38
C LEU A 51 -8.28 -7.88 -13.55
N PRO A 52 -6.96 -8.05 -13.45
CA PRO A 52 -6.34 -9.37 -13.28
C PRO A 52 -7.03 -10.17 -12.17
N PHE A 53 -7.05 -11.49 -12.32
CA PHE A 53 -7.72 -12.36 -11.34
C PHE A 53 -7.20 -12.16 -9.91
N ALA A 54 -5.88 -12.03 -9.73
CA ALA A 54 -5.26 -11.76 -8.43
C ALA A 54 -5.79 -10.46 -7.81
N ASP A 55 -5.82 -9.37 -8.58
CA ASP A 55 -6.30 -8.08 -8.10
C ASP A 55 -7.77 -8.13 -7.69
N ARG A 56 -8.60 -8.82 -8.48
CA ARG A 56 -10.01 -9.03 -8.14
C ARG A 56 -10.18 -9.82 -6.86
N GLU A 57 -9.40 -10.88 -6.69
CA GLU A 57 -9.43 -11.73 -5.50
C GLU A 57 -8.96 -10.94 -4.27
N PHE A 58 -7.89 -10.14 -4.41
CA PHE A 58 -7.42 -9.27 -3.35
C PHE A 58 -8.48 -8.23 -2.94
N LEU A 59 -9.08 -7.53 -3.90
CA LEU A 59 -10.10 -6.51 -3.61
C LEU A 59 -11.30 -7.12 -2.89
N ARG A 60 -11.76 -8.30 -3.33
CA ARG A 60 -12.84 -9.03 -2.64
C ARG A 60 -12.43 -9.48 -1.24
N ALA A 61 -11.24 -10.04 -1.07
CA ALA A 61 -10.76 -10.52 0.22
C ALA A 61 -10.44 -9.40 1.23
N SER A 62 -10.19 -8.17 0.74
CA SER A 62 -9.86 -7.00 1.56
C SER A 62 -11.02 -6.01 1.73
N ALA A 63 -12.21 -6.32 1.21
CA ALA A 63 -13.39 -5.46 1.23
C ALA A 63 -13.25 -4.12 0.46
N PHE A 64 -12.55 -4.15 -0.68
CA PHE A 64 -12.41 -3.03 -1.62
C PHE A 64 -13.11 -3.29 -2.97
N ASP A 65 -13.80 -4.42 -3.17
CA ASP A 65 -14.42 -4.75 -4.47
C ASP A 65 -15.61 -3.84 -4.84
N ASP A 66 -16.26 -3.22 -3.86
CA ASP A 66 -17.34 -2.25 -4.09
C ASP A 66 -16.87 -0.78 -4.07
N GLU A 67 -15.58 -0.53 -3.84
CA GLU A 67 -15.00 0.82 -3.78
C GLU A 67 -14.84 1.47 -5.16
N THR A 68 -14.60 2.78 -5.18
CA THR A 68 -14.29 3.47 -6.44
C THR A 68 -12.99 2.94 -7.06
N ARG A 69 -12.90 2.98 -8.39
CA ARG A 69 -11.71 2.51 -9.12
C ARG A 69 -10.40 3.15 -8.62
N GLN A 70 -10.45 4.43 -8.24
CA GLN A 70 -9.30 5.14 -7.69
C GLN A 70 -8.85 4.56 -6.33
N LEU A 71 -9.80 4.20 -5.46
CA LEU A 71 -9.49 3.57 -4.18
C LEU A 71 -9.02 2.12 -4.36
N GLN A 72 -9.57 1.39 -5.33
CA GLN A 72 -9.12 0.04 -5.67
C GLN A 72 -7.67 0.03 -6.17
N ASP A 73 -7.31 0.93 -7.09
CA ASP A 73 -5.94 1.05 -7.59
C ASP A 73 -4.98 1.45 -6.46
N ALA A 74 -5.40 2.33 -5.55
CA ALA A 74 -4.62 2.70 -4.36
C ALA A 74 -4.43 1.53 -3.39
N ALA A 75 -5.48 0.73 -3.15
CA ALA A 75 -5.43 -0.47 -2.33
C ALA A 75 -4.47 -1.52 -2.92
N ILE A 76 -4.55 -1.78 -4.24
CA ILE A 76 -3.64 -2.69 -4.95
C ILE A 76 -2.19 -2.20 -4.83
N ALA A 77 -1.94 -0.91 -5.06
CA ALA A 77 -0.60 -0.34 -4.93
C ALA A 77 -0.03 -0.48 -3.51
N LEU A 78 -0.85 -0.22 -2.49
CA LEU A 78 -0.45 -0.39 -1.08
C LEU A 78 -0.13 -1.86 -0.77
N ALA A 79 -0.94 -2.79 -1.25
CA ALA A 79 -0.75 -4.23 -1.04
C ALA A 79 0.58 -4.73 -1.66
N HIS A 80 0.92 -4.26 -2.86
CA HIS A 80 2.21 -4.55 -3.47
C HIS A 80 3.38 -3.97 -2.65
N ALA A 81 3.27 -2.73 -2.19
CA ALA A 81 4.31 -2.09 -1.37
C ALA A 81 4.53 -2.82 -0.03
N GLN A 82 3.45 -3.27 0.62
CA GLN A 82 3.52 -4.09 1.82
C GLN A 82 4.23 -5.43 1.55
N CYS A 83 3.95 -6.05 0.41
CA CYS A 83 4.62 -7.28 0.03
C CYS A 83 6.13 -7.10 -0.21
N GLU A 84 6.50 -6.03 -0.91
CA GLU A 84 7.90 -5.67 -1.14
C GLU A 84 8.64 -5.37 0.17
N TYR A 85 7.99 -4.66 1.09
CA TYR A 85 8.54 -4.42 2.43
C TYR A 85 8.79 -5.73 3.18
N LEU A 86 7.85 -6.67 3.15
CA LEU A 86 8.05 -7.98 3.79
C LEU A 86 9.13 -8.80 3.09
N GLY A 87 9.26 -8.67 1.76
CA GLY A 87 10.33 -9.24 0.94
C GLY A 87 11.73 -8.82 1.41
N THR A 88 11.88 -7.55 1.77
CA THR A 88 13.17 -6.94 2.14
C THR A 88 13.45 -6.99 3.65
N SER A 89 12.44 -6.76 4.47
CA SER A 89 12.55 -6.64 5.94
C SER A 89 12.28 -7.96 6.68
N GLY A 90 11.80 -8.97 5.95
CA GLY A 90 11.46 -10.28 6.48
C GLY A 90 10.00 -10.41 6.90
N ASN A 91 9.41 -11.57 6.62
CA ASN A 91 8.02 -11.88 6.91
C ASN A 91 7.83 -12.40 8.36
N THR A 92 7.96 -11.51 9.34
CA THR A 92 7.76 -11.81 10.76
C THR A 92 6.40 -11.30 11.25
N ALA A 93 5.89 -11.86 12.36
CA ALA A 93 4.66 -11.36 12.99
C ALA A 93 4.78 -9.89 13.40
N ALA A 94 5.95 -9.46 13.90
CA ALA A 94 6.19 -8.07 14.27
C ALA A 94 6.10 -7.12 13.06
N ASN A 95 6.71 -7.48 11.93
CA ASN A 95 6.64 -6.67 10.71
C ASN A 95 5.22 -6.64 10.13
N ARG A 96 4.48 -7.75 10.21
CA ARG A 96 3.07 -7.78 9.81
C ARG A 96 2.20 -6.88 10.69
N SER A 97 2.35 -6.98 12.02
CA SER A 97 1.63 -6.08 12.94
C SER A 97 1.99 -4.62 12.70
N TYR A 98 3.27 -4.30 12.46
CA TYR A 98 3.69 -2.94 12.12
C TYR A 98 2.97 -2.40 10.88
N LEU A 99 2.95 -3.16 9.78
CA LEU A 99 2.26 -2.73 8.55
C LEU A 99 0.75 -2.59 8.74
N ALA A 100 0.13 -3.49 9.51
CA ALA A 100 -1.30 -3.40 9.81
C ALA A 100 -1.62 -2.16 10.68
N GLU A 101 -0.82 -1.88 11.70
CA GLU A 101 -1.00 -0.68 12.54
C GLU A 101 -0.77 0.61 11.74
N GLU A 102 0.23 0.64 10.85
CA GLU A 102 0.52 1.78 9.97
C GLU A 102 -0.62 2.05 8.97
N ALA A 103 -1.33 1.00 8.54
CA ALA A 103 -2.44 1.10 7.60
C ALA A 103 -3.79 1.52 8.23
N ARG A 104 -3.90 1.56 9.56
CA ARG A 104 -5.12 1.95 10.30
C ARG A 104 -5.79 3.26 9.88
N PRO A 105 -5.06 4.36 9.55
CA PRO A 105 -5.72 5.59 9.14
C PRO A 105 -6.29 5.54 7.71
N PHE A 106 -5.93 4.52 6.92
CA PHE A 106 -6.30 4.41 5.51
C PHE A 106 -7.24 3.25 5.21
N VAL A 107 -7.28 2.22 6.06
CA VAL A 107 -7.99 0.98 5.83
C VAL A 107 -8.85 0.62 7.05
N GLU A 108 -10.11 0.26 6.82
CA GLU A 108 -11.05 -0.08 7.89
C GLU A 108 -10.67 -1.39 8.62
N TYR A 109 -10.19 -2.38 7.87
CA TYR A 109 -9.77 -3.69 8.38
C TYR A 109 -8.29 -4.00 8.06
N PRO A 110 -7.31 -3.35 8.71
CA PRO A 110 -5.91 -3.41 8.30
C PRO A 110 -5.29 -4.81 8.36
N TYR A 111 -5.66 -5.61 9.36
CA TYR A 111 -5.17 -6.99 9.48
C TYR A 111 -5.73 -7.91 8.39
N MET A 112 -7.00 -7.76 8.03
CA MET A 112 -7.63 -8.48 6.92
C MET A 112 -7.01 -8.08 5.58
N PHE A 113 -6.82 -6.78 5.38
CA PHE A 113 -6.16 -6.23 4.20
C PHE A 113 -4.75 -6.79 4.01
N LEU A 114 -3.93 -6.74 5.06
CA LEU A 114 -2.56 -7.25 4.99
C LEU A 114 -2.53 -8.76 4.77
N GLU A 115 -3.43 -9.52 5.38
CA GLU A 115 -3.54 -10.96 5.14
C GLU A 115 -3.87 -11.25 3.68
N ALA A 116 -4.85 -10.55 3.10
CA ALA A 116 -5.19 -10.67 1.69
C ALA A 116 -4.02 -10.29 0.78
N ALA A 117 -3.33 -9.18 1.08
CA ALA A 117 -2.16 -8.71 0.33
C ALA A 117 -1.05 -9.77 0.32
N VAL A 118 -0.70 -10.32 1.49
CA VAL A 118 0.31 -11.37 1.60
C VAL A 118 -0.10 -12.64 0.86
N ARG A 119 -1.37 -13.03 0.97
CA ARG A 119 -1.87 -14.25 0.34
C ARG A 119 -1.81 -14.18 -1.18
N VAL A 120 -2.19 -13.04 -1.75
CA VAL A 120 -2.32 -12.87 -3.21
C VAL A 120 -0.99 -12.47 -3.84
N TYR A 121 -0.28 -11.50 -3.25
CA TYR A 121 0.89 -10.88 -3.88
C TYR A 121 2.23 -11.36 -3.35
N CYS A 122 2.27 -12.09 -2.24
CA CYS A 122 3.50 -12.68 -1.69
C CYS A 122 3.49 -14.22 -1.74
N PRO A 123 3.51 -14.85 -2.93
CA PRO A 123 3.43 -16.29 -3.06
C PRO A 123 4.54 -17.02 -2.31
N GLN A 124 5.71 -16.42 -2.13
CA GLN A 124 6.82 -16.99 -1.35
C GLN A 124 6.47 -17.26 0.13
N TYR A 125 5.42 -16.64 0.66
CA TYR A 125 5.00 -16.80 2.05
C TYR A 125 3.76 -17.68 2.23
N THR A 126 3.18 -18.18 1.14
CA THR A 126 1.97 -19.04 1.17
C THR A 126 2.26 -20.52 0.93
N VAL A 127 3.42 -20.87 0.35
CA VAL A 127 3.80 -22.27 0.02
C VAL A 127 4.47 -23.06 1.16
N MET A 128 4.50 -22.53 2.39
CA MET A 128 5.09 -23.17 3.57
C MET A 128 4.07 -23.36 4.70
N SER A 129 2.92 -23.96 4.39
CA SER A 129 1.93 -24.41 5.38
C SER A 129 1.58 -25.86 5.16
#